data_AF-A0A1B9GRP6-F1
#
_entry.id   AF-A0A1B9GRP6-F1
#
_cell.length_a   1.000
_cell.length_b   1.000
_cell.length_c   1.000
_cell.angle_alpha   90.00
_cell.angle_beta   90.00
_cell.angle_gamma   90.00
#
_symmetry.space_group_name_H-M   'P 1'
#
loop_
_entity.id
_entity.type
_entity.pdbx_description
1 polymer ?
#
loop_
_entity_poly.entity_id
_entity_poly.type
_entity_poly.pdbx_seq_one_letter_code
_entity_poly.pdbx_strand_id
1 'polypeptide(L)' 'MSRAAQPELKKFMDRRCFLHLQGGRQLSGVLRGFDMFLNLVVDQAFEELGGGQRKPCGMVMLSGILERRYLD' A
#
# COMPACT_ATOMS: atom_id res chain seq x y z
N MET A 1 19.05 -15.46 14.92
CA MET A 1 17.89 -14.70 14.40
C MET A 1 18.43 -13.65 13.43
N SER A 2 18.26 -13.84 12.12
CA SER A 2 18.63 -12.79 11.16
C SER A 2 17.80 -11.54 11.47
N ARG A 3 18.48 -10.39 11.57
CA ARG A 3 17.83 -9.09 11.74
C ARG A 3 16.82 -8.95 10.60
N ALA A 4 15.54 -8.74 10.90
CA ALA A 4 14.51 -8.57 9.89
C ALA A 4 15.02 -7.50 8.89
N ALA A 5 15.11 -7.87 7.62
CA ALA A 5 15.60 -6.97 6.59
C ALA A 5 14.68 -5.76 6.56
N GLN A 6 15.25 -4.59 6.84
CA GLN A 6 14.50 -3.34 6.83
C GLN A 6 13.94 -3.15 5.41
N PRO A 7 12.64 -2.88 5.24
CA PRO A 7 12.06 -2.72 3.91
C PRO A 7 12.80 -1.64 3.12
N GLU A 8 13.23 -1.95 1.90
CA GLU A 8 13.85 -0.99 0.99
C GLU A 8 12.83 -0.05 0.35
N LEU A 9 11.92 0.52 1.14
CA LEU A 9 10.88 1.41 0.66
C LEU A 9 11.30 2.88 0.63
N LYS A 10 12.42 3.22 1.29
CA LYS A 10 12.94 4.59 1.35
C LYS A 10 13.18 5.19 -0.05
N LYS A 11 13.59 4.38 -1.03
CA LYS A 11 13.82 4.81 -2.42
C LYS A 11 12.55 5.19 -3.18
N PHE A 12 11.38 4.78 -2.68
CA PHE A 12 10.07 5.05 -3.26
C PHE A 12 9.31 6.18 -2.55
N MET A 13 9.86 6.76 -1.47
CA MET A 13 9.28 7.94 -0.82
C MET A 13 9.12 9.07 -1.82
N ASP A 14 8.00 9.78 -1.71
CA ASP A 14 7.61 10.91 -2.58
C ASP A 14 7.49 10.56 -4.07
N ARG A 15 7.46 9.26 -4.41
CA ARG A 15 7.19 8.77 -5.75
C ARG A 15 5.78 8.23 -5.85
N ARG A 16 5.22 8.32 -7.06
CA ARG A 16 3.96 7.66 -7.38
C ARG A 16 4.19 6.16 -7.50
N CYS A 17 3.50 5.39 -6.67
CA CYS A 17 3.54 3.94 -6.62
C CYS A 17 2.22 3.37 -7.14
N PHE A 18 2.31 2.21 -7.77
CA PHE A 18 1.17 1.37 -8.11
C PHE A 18 1.20 0.15 -7.20
N LEU A 19 0.16 -0.02 -6.39
CA LEU A 19 0.09 -0.97 -5.30
C LEU A 19 -0.97 -2.03 -5.62
N HIS A 20 -0.54 -3.28 -5.66
CA HIS A 20 -1.44 -4.42 -5.75
C HIS A 20 -1.81 -4.87 -4.34
N LEU A 21 -3.10 -4.82 -4.03
CA LEU A 21 -3.65 -5.22 -2.74
C LEU A 21 -4.30 -6.60 -2.87
N GLN A 22 -4.55 -7.23 -1.72
CA GLN A 22 -5.30 -8.48 -1.71
C GLN A 22 -6.73 -8.29 -2.23
N GLY A 23 -7.33 -9.40 -2.70
CA GLY A 23 -8.68 -9.39 -3.26
C GLY A 23 -8.77 -8.73 -4.65
N GLY A 24 -7.65 -8.66 -5.39
CA GLY A 24 -7.62 -8.11 -6.75
C GLY A 24 -7.76 -6.58 -6.82
N ARG A 25 -7.67 -5.89 -5.67
CA ARG A 25 -7.77 -4.44 -5.58
C ARG A 25 -6.44 -3.81 -5.97
N GLN A 26 -6.52 -2.66 -6.61
CA GLN A 26 -5.37 -1.92 -7.08
C GLN A 26 -5.50 -0.46 -6.63
N LEU A 27 -4.39 0.13 -6.19
CA LEU A 27 -4.35 1.51 -5.73
C LEU A 27 -3.11 2.22 -6.27
N SER A 28 -3.27 3.45 -6.76
CA SER A 28 -2.14 4.28 -7.19
C SER A 28 -2.08 5.58 -6.39
N GLY A 29 -0.90 6.01 -5.98
CA GLY A 29 -0.74 7.24 -5.17
C GLY A 29 0.71 7.50 -4.79
N VAL A 30 0.97 8.57 -4.06
CA VAL A 30 2.31 8.98 -3.64
C VAL A 30 2.65 8.37 -2.29
N LEU A 31 3.75 7.62 -2.18
CA LEU A 31 4.19 7.07 -0.89
C LEU A 31 4.73 8.18 0.01
N ARG A 32 4.13 8.36 1.20
CA ARG A 32 4.52 9.40 2.17
C ARG A 32 5.10 8.85 3.46
N GLY A 33 4.93 7.56 3.72
CA GLY A 33 5.48 6.92 4.91
C GLY A 33 5.31 5.42 4.86
N PHE A 34 6.18 4.73 5.59
CA PHE A 34 6.07 3.30 5.83
C PHE A 34 6.69 2.94 7.18
N ASP A 35 6.38 1.75 7.69
CA ASP A 35 7.00 1.21 8.90
C ASP A 35 7.57 -0.22 8.68
N MET A 36 8.09 -0.82 9.76
CA MET A 36 8.66 -2.17 9.75
C MET A 36 7.64 -3.29 9.46
N PHE A 37 6.35 -3.01 9.58
CA PHE A 37 5.27 -3.95 9.29
C PHE A 37 4.69 -3.76 7.87
N LEU A 38 5.33 -2.91 7.06
CA LEU A 38 4.87 -2.51 5.73
C LEU A 38 3.50 -1.81 5.76
N ASN A 39 3.12 -1.18 6.87
CA ASN A 39 2.01 -0.25 6.82
C ASN A 39 2.44 0.94 5.97
N LEU A 40 1.59 1.38 5.03
CA LEU A 40 1.92 2.43 4.07
C LEU A 40 0.99 3.63 4.26
N VAL A 41 1.54 4.83 4.22
CA VAL A 41 0.78 6.06 4.06
C VAL A 41 0.91 6.52 2.62
N VAL A 42 -0.22 6.60 1.92
CA VAL A 42 -0.27 6.95 0.50
C VAL A 42 -1.15 8.18 0.33
N ASP A 43 -0.60 9.24 -0.24
CA ASP A 43 -1.32 10.49 -0.51
C ASP A 43 -1.73 10.59 -1.99
N GLN A 44 -2.72 11.43 -2.29
CA GLN A 44 -3.30 11.57 -3.64
C GLN A 44 -3.67 10.20 -4.25
N ALA A 45 -4.20 9.31 -3.42
CA ALA A 45 -4.51 7.96 -3.78
C ALA A 45 -5.75 7.86 -4.68
N PHE A 46 -5.73 6.88 -5.57
CA PHE A 46 -6.83 6.47 -6.43
C PHE A 46 -7.00 4.95 -6.35
N GLU A 47 -8.22 4.49 -6.09
CA GLU A 47 -8.59 3.09 -6.30
C GLU A 47 -8.80 2.84 -7.80
N GLU A 48 -8.14 1.82 -8.34
CA GLU A 48 -8.20 1.47 -9.76
C GLU A 48 -9.29 0.40 -9.94
N LEU A 49 -10.41 0.78 -10.57
CA LEU A 49 -11.66 -0.01 -10.64
C LEU A 49 -11.74 -0.90 -11.90
N GLY A 50 -10.70 -0.91 -12.74
CA GLY A 50 -10.69 -1.59 -14.04
C GLY A 50 -11.27 -0.74 -15.18
N GLY A 51 -10.97 -1.12 -16.42
CA GLY A 51 -11.45 -0.40 -17.61
C GLY A 51 -10.99 1.06 -17.71
N GLY A 52 -9.85 1.40 -17.07
CA GLY A 52 -9.33 2.77 -16.98
C GLY A 52 -10.07 3.69 -16.00
N GLN A 53 -11.07 3.19 -15.27
CA GLN A 53 -11.76 3.96 -14.25
C GLN A 53 -10.96 3.99 -12.95
N ARG A 54 -10.91 5.16 -12.33
CA ARG A 54 -10.24 5.39 -11.05
C ARG A 54 -11.10 6.25 -10.13
N LYS A 55 -11.10 5.92 -8.84
CA LYS A 55 -11.85 6.64 -7.81
C LYS A 55 -10.89 7.34 -6.85
N PRO A 56 -11.01 8.67 -6.64
CA PRO A 56 -10.15 9.39 -5.70
C PRO A 56 -10.42 8.93 -4.26
N CYS A 57 -9.35 8.70 -3.50
CA CYS A 57 -9.38 8.31 -2.09
C CYS A 57 -8.68 9.31 -1.16
N GLY A 58 -7.88 10.23 -1.72
CA GLY A 58 -7.13 11.21 -0.93
C GLY A 58 -5.93 10.58 -0.21
N MET A 59 -5.75 10.91 1.07
CA MET A 59 -4.72 10.27 1.90
C MET A 59 -5.28 9.00 2.54
N VAL A 60 -4.63 7.86 2.29
CA VAL A 60 -5.03 6.55 2.79
C VAL A 60 -3.89 5.88 3.54
N MET A 61 -4.25 5.07 4.53
CA MET A 61 -3.34 4.16 5.20
C MET A 61 -3.65 2.73 4.78
N LEU A 62 -2.62 1.99 4.37
CA LEU A 62 -2.71 0.58 4.02
C LEU A 62 -2.03 -0.25 5.10
N SER A 63 -2.70 -1.30 5.58
CA SER A 63 -2.11 -2.24 6.54
C SER A 63 -1.24 -3.25 5.82
N GLY A 64 0.02 -3.39 6.22
CA GLY A 64 0.98 -4.32 5.62
C GLY A 64 0.84 -5.76 6.10
N ILE A 65 0.30 -5.96 7.32
CA ILE A 65 -0.04 -7.27 7.83
C ILE A 65 -1.53 -7.51 7.58
N LEU A 66 -1.82 -8.60 6.86
CA LEU A 66 -3.17 -9.14 6.76
C LEU A 66 -3.15 -10.52 7.42
N GLU A 67 -3.31 -10.54 8.74
CA GLU A 67 -3.54 -11.78 9.46
C GLU A 67 -4.95 -12.23 9.09
N ARG A 68 -5.09 -13.29 8.28
CA ARG A 68 -6.36 -14.01 8.15
C ARG A 68 -6.63 -14.64 9.53
N ARG A 69 -7.21 -13.88 10.44
CA ARG A 69 -8.02 -14.45 11.52
C ARG A 69 -9.43 -14.56 10.96
N TYR A 70 -10.04 -15.73 11.14
CA TYR A 70 -11.37 -16.15 10.67
C TYR A 70 -11.44 -16.68 9.23
N LEU A 71 -10.85 -17.86 9.04
CA LEU A 71 -11.57 -18.97 8.40
C LEU A 71 -11.86 -19.99 9.51
N ASP A 72 -12.97 -19.75 10.23
CA ASP A 72 -13.77 -20.80 10.85
C ASP A 72 -15.09 -20.86 10.09
#